data_AF-A0A8S2FR93-F1
#
_entry.id   AF-A0A8S2FR93-F1
#
_cell.length_a   1.000
_cell.length_b   1.000
_cell.length_c   1.000
_cell.angle_alpha   90.00
_cell.angle_beta   90.00
_cell.angle_gamma   90.00
#
_symmetry.space_group_name_H-M   'P 1'
#
loop_
_entity.id
_entity.type
_entity.pdbx_description
1 polymer ?
#
loop_
_entity_poly.entity_id
_entity_poly.type
_entity_poly.pdbx_seq_one_letter_code
_entity_poly.pdbx_strand_id
1 'polypeptide(L)' 'MAKWGEGDPRWIVEDRPDATNVNNWHWVEKNATQWSKDKLTELLVGLTIENDQLRCDIKELKKCDGEASANNRKAK' A
#
# COMPACT_ATOMS: atom_id res chain seq x y z
N MET A 1 14.53 -5.36 -27.13
CA MET A 1 15.68 -4.58 -26.60
C MET A 1 16.04 -3.57 -27.67
N ALA A 2 15.89 -2.27 -27.41
CA ALA A 2 16.22 -1.25 -28.39
C ALA A 2 17.75 -1.14 -28.55
N LYS A 3 18.21 -0.75 -29.74
CA LYS A 3 19.63 -0.56 -30.01
C LYS A 3 20.15 0.66 -29.24
N TRP A 4 21.39 0.59 -28.78
CA TRP A 4 22.08 1.72 -28.14
C TRP A 4 22.08 2.92 -29.10
N GLY A 5 21.41 4.01 -28.71
CA GLY A 5 21.30 5.23 -29.52
C GLY A 5 20.02 5.40 -30.34
N GLU A 6 19.12 4.41 -30.36
CA GLU A 6 17.78 4.54 -30.96
C GLU A 6 16.72 4.40 -29.86
N GLY A 7 16.41 5.51 -29.18
CA GLY A 7 15.31 5.57 -28.21
C GLY A 7 13.98 5.31 -28.93
N ASP A 8 13.29 4.22 -28.57
CA ASP A 8 11.93 3.96 -29.05
C ASP A 8 11.01 5.08 -28.50
N PRO A 9 10.25 5.79 -29.35
CA PRO A 9 9.35 6.86 -28.89
C PRO A 9 8.22 6.38 -27.96
N ARG A 10 8.02 5.06 -27.81
CA ARG A 10 7.15 4.46 -26.77
C ARG A 10 7.81 4.41 -25.39
N TRP A 11 9.12 4.65 -25.31
CA TRP A 11 9.91 4.61 -24.09
C TRP A 11 9.94 6.02 -23.46
N ILE A 12 8.96 6.31 -22.60
CA ILE A 12 8.83 7.59 -21.86
C ILE A 12 9.82 7.63 -20.66
N VAL A 13 11.04 7.15 -20.86
CA VAL A 13 12.09 7.21 -19.84
C VAL A 13 13.36 7.67 -20.55
N GLU A 14 13.33 8.89 -21.07
CA GLU A 14 14.56 9.68 -21.03
C GLU A 14 14.95 9.83 -19.55
N ASP A 15 16.23 9.62 -19.24
CA ASP A 15 16.81 9.77 -17.91
C ASP A 15 16.45 11.14 -17.35
N ARG A 16 15.35 11.15 -16.59
CA ARG A 16 14.80 12.36 -15.99
C ARG A 16 15.71 12.67 -14.79
N PRO A 17 16.37 13.84 -14.74
CA PRO A 17 17.33 14.16 -13.68
C PRO A 17 16.71 14.19 -12.28
N ASP A 18 15.38 14.22 -12.21
CA ASP A 18 14.56 14.19 -11.00
C ASP A 18 14.20 12.78 -10.51
N ALA A 19 14.54 11.71 -11.26
CA ALA A 19 14.29 10.30 -10.90
C ALA A 19 12.84 9.97 -10.47
N THR A 20 11.88 10.82 -10.84
CA THR A 20 10.49 10.69 -10.41
C THR A 20 9.83 9.50 -11.09
N ASN A 21 9.23 8.60 -10.30
CA ASN A 21 8.43 7.49 -10.83
C ASN A 21 7.07 7.97 -11.35
N VAL A 22 7.08 8.56 -12.54
CA VAL A 22 5.88 9.06 -13.20
C VAL A 22 4.96 7.87 -13.54
N ASN A 23 3.67 8.00 -13.20
CA ASN A 23 2.63 6.98 -13.39
C ASN A 23 2.86 5.64 -12.68
N ASN A 24 3.76 5.58 -11.68
CA ASN A 24 4.04 4.35 -10.92
C ASN A 24 4.44 3.15 -11.83
N TRP A 25 5.17 3.43 -12.90
CA TRP A 25 5.58 2.44 -13.88
C TRP A 25 6.75 1.58 -13.39
N HIS A 26 7.67 2.19 -12.65
CA HIS A 26 8.75 1.49 -11.95
C HIS A 26 8.23 0.88 -10.66
N TRP A 27 8.85 -0.24 -10.25
CA TRP A 27 8.49 -0.92 -9.02
C TRP A 27 8.72 0.01 -7.83
N VAL A 28 7.68 0.22 -7.03
CA VAL A 28 7.77 0.91 -5.74
C VAL A 28 7.16 -0.01 -4.70
N GLU A 29 7.92 -0.29 -3.65
CA GLU A 29 7.44 -0.93 -2.45
C GLU A 29 7.27 0.12 -1.37
N LYS A 30 6.05 0.22 -0.85
CA LYS A 30 5.75 1.04 0.32
C LYS A 30 5.49 0.11 1.49
N ASN A 31 6.18 0.35 2.59
CA ASN A 31 5.85 -0.28 3.85
C ASN A 31 4.52 0.30 4.36
N ALA A 32 3.49 -0.53 4.37
CA ALA A 32 2.15 -0.21 4.86
C ALA A 32 1.90 -0.79 6.26
N THR A 33 2.91 -1.38 6.91
CA THR A 33 2.77 -2.09 8.18
C THR A 33 2.23 -1.18 9.27
N GLN A 34 2.80 0.02 9.43
CA GLN A 34 2.32 0.97 10.44
C GLN A 34 0.89 1.43 10.14
N TRP A 35 0.63 1.82 8.90
CA TRP A 35 -0.71 2.24 8.47
C TRP A 35 -1.78 1.16 8.71
N SER A 36 -1.46 -0.09 8.38
CA SER A 36 -2.38 -1.22 8.59
C SER A 36 -2.65 -1.48 10.07
N LYS A 37 -1.64 -1.39 10.94
CA LYS A 37 -1.81 -1.53 12.39
C LYS A 37 -2.70 -0.43 12.96
N ASP A 38 -2.46 0.81 12.56
CA ASP A 38 -3.25 1.96 13.00
C ASP A 38 -4.70 1.82 12.51
N LYS A 39 -4.90 1.43 11.24
CA LYS A 39 -6.23 1.29 10.65
C LYS A 39 -7.03 0.13 11.26
N LEU A 40 -6.39 -1.01 11.53
CA LEU A 40 -7.03 -2.13 12.21
C LEU A 40 -7.43 -1.75 13.64
N THR A 41 -6.60 -0.98 14.34
CA THR A 41 -6.92 -0.50 15.69
C THR A 41 -8.14 0.42 15.66
N GLU A 42 -8.20 1.36 14.71
CA GLU A 42 -9.34 2.26 14.53
C GLU A 42 -10.65 1.53 14.19
N LEU A 43 -10.60 0.50 13.33
CA LEU A 43 -11.80 -0.22 12.89
C LEU A 43 -12.32 -1.21 13.93
N LEU A 44 -11.42 -1.84 14.69
CA LEU A 44 -11.78 -2.88 15.63
C LEU A 44 -12.08 -2.33 17.02
N VAL A 45 -11.35 -1.30 17.49
CA VAL A 45 -11.64 -0.69 18.79
C VAL A 45 -12.90 0.17 18.67
N GLY A 46 -13.91 -0.16 19.48
CA GLY A 46 -15.22 0.50 19.44
C GLY A 46 -16.23 -0.18 18.51
N LEU A 47 -15.90 -1.32 17.91
CA LEU A 47 -16.88 -2.14 17.21
C LEU A 47 -17.87 -2.72 18.23
N THR A 48 -19.14 -2.33 18.11
CA THR A 48 -20.25 -2.89 18.88
C THR A 48 -20.92 -3.99 18.05
N ILE A 49 -20.89 -5.21 18.56
CA ILE A 49 -21.63 -6.34 18.01
C ILE A 49 -22.89 -6.51 18.86
N GLU A 50 -24.06 -6.29 18.27
CA GLU A 50 -25.35 -6.39 18.94
C GLU A 50 -26.22 -7.45 18.24
N ASN A 51 -26.75 -8.38 19.04
CA ASN A 51 -27.76 -9.36 18.67
C ASN A 51 -28.90 -9.25 19.70
N ASP A 52 -30.07 -9.83 19.40
CA ASP A 52 -31.29 -9.80 20.24
C ASP A 52 -31.10 -10.21 21.72
N GLN A 53 -29.98 -10.86 22.06
CA GLN A 53 -29.67 -11.37 23.40
C GLN A 53 -28.39 -10.80 24.01
N LEU A 54 -27.50 -10.19 23.21
CA LEU A 54 -26.13 -9.87 23.62
C LEU A 54 -25.59 -8.64 22.91
N ARG A 55 -24.91 -7.79 23.67
CA ARG A 55 -24.12 -6.67 23.17
C ARG A 55 -22.68 -6.81 23.64
N CYS A 56 -21.74 -6.79 22.69
CA CYS A 56 -20.31 -6.91 22.95
C CYS A 56 -19.57 -5.73 22.32
N ASP A 57 -18.75 -5.05 23.10
CA ASP A 57 -17.90 -3.94 22.64
C ASP A 57 -16.43 -4.35 22.70
N ILE A 58 -15.70 -4.16 21.60
CA ILE A 58 -14.26 -4.40 21.56
C ILE A 58 -13.54 -3.18 22.15
N LYS A 59 -12.96 -3.33 23.34
CA LYS A 59 -12.31 -2.23 24.08
C LYS A 59 -10.87 -1.95 23.66
N GLU A 60 -10.13 -2.97 23.26
CA GLU A 60 -8.70 -2.82 22.98
C GLU A 60 -8.19 -3.97 22.10
N LEU A 61 -7.22 -3.65 21.24
CA LEU A 61 -6.50 -4.61 20.40
C LEU A 61 -5.13 -4.91 21.03
N LYS A 62 -5.01 -6.05 21.74
CA LYS A 62 -3.81 -6.40 22.54
C LYS A 62 -2.52 -6.59 21.76
N LYS A 63 -2.60 -7.18 20.56
CA LYS A 63 -1.45 -7.48 19.70
C LYS A 63 -1.86 -7.51 18.24
N CYS A 64 -1.06 -6.88 17.40
CA CYS A 64 -1.14 -6.96 15.94
C CYS A 64 0.27 -7.19 15.40
N ASP A 65 0.58 -8.47 15.15
CA ASP A 65 1.86 -8.92 14.60
C ASP A 65 1.67 -9.32 13.14
N GLY A 66 2.53 -8.83 12.27
CA GLY A 66 2.45 -9.03 10.82
C GLY A 66 3.16 -7.94 10.04
N GLU A 67 3.41 -8.22 8.76
CA GLU A 67 4.03 -7.29 7.80
C GLU A 67 3.04 -7.01 6.66
N ALA A 68 2.95 -5.74 6.27
CA ALA A 68 2.15 -5.33 5.13
C ALA A 68 2.99 -4.43 4.23
N SER A 69 3.19 -4.86 2.98
CA SER A 69 3.79 -4.03 1.94
C SER A 69 2.83 -3.87 0.77
N ALA A 70 2.79 -2.66 0.23
CA ALA A 70 2.07 -2.36 -0.99
C ALA A 70 3.10 -2.19 -2.10
N ASN A 71 3.12 -3.15 -3.02
CA ASN A 71 3.91 -3.06 -4.23
C ASN A 71 3.03 -2.42 -5.32
N ASN A 72 3.57 -1.47 -6.07
CA ASN A 72 2.96 -1.06 -7.32
C ASN A 72 3.96 -1.26 -8.45
N ARG A 73 3.50 -1.89 -9.54
CA ARG A 73 4.28 -2.11 -10.75
C ARG A 73 3.38 -1.98 -11.96
N LYS A 74 3.79 -1.14 -12.92
CA LYS A 74 3.03 -0.91 -14.17
C LYS A 74 1.60 -0.45 -13.87
N ALA A 75 1.44 0.46 -12.90
CA ALA A 75 0.15 0.97 -12.45
C ALA A 75 -0.83 -0.11 -11.91
N LYS A 76 -0.30 -1.18 -11.32
CA LYS A 76 -1.05 -2.23 -10.62
C LYS A 76 -0.46 -2.49 -9.24
#